data_AF-A0A414IZX8-F1
#
_entry.id   AF-A0A414IZX8-F1
#
_cell.length_a   1.000
_cell.length_b   1.000
_cell.length_c   1.000
_cell.angle_alpha   90.00
_cell.angle_beta   90.00
_cell.angle_gamma   90.00
#
_symmetry.space_group_name_H-M   'P 1'
#
loop_
_entity.id
_entity.type
_entity.pdbx_description
1 polymer ?
#
loop_
_entity_poly.entity_id
_entity_poly.type
_entity_poly.pdbx_seq_one_letter_code
_entity_poly.pdbx_strand_id
1 'polypeptide(L)'
;MIDKGRKEIFFLFLLHYNDTCKVNPSFTGGECKVVKLNILNMKNFLDTVNSCSGKVNMLCPDGKKQNINGEEKIQGSLWRQYSQNKNCLRLVLEVPNPTDYMIIVSYYAGDC
;
A
#
# COMPACT_ATOMS: atom_id res chain seq x y z
N MET A 1 -12.28 -14.05 20.30
CA MET A 1 -12.03 -12.70 20.85
C MET A 1 -10.82 -12.09 20.17
N ILE A 2 -10.99 -11.42 19.03
CA ILE A 2 -9.92 -10.64 18.39
C ILE A 2 -10.59 -9.39 17.79
N ASP A 3 -10.91 -8.37 18.59
CA ASP A 3 -11.33 -7.06 18.05
C ASP A 3 -11.23 -5.92 19.09
N LYS A 4 -10.09 -5.77 19.76
CA LYS A 4 -9.85 -4.58 20.60
C LYS A 4 -8.54 -3.86 20.27
N GLY A 5 -7.44 -4.60 20.08
CA GLY A 5 -6.16 -4.01 19.69
C GLY A 5 -6.11 -3.43 18.27
N ARG A 6 -6.88 -4.00 17.32
CA ARG A 6 -6.88 -3.55 15.92
C ARG A 6 -7.49 -2.15 15.76
N LYS A 7 -8.56 -1.83 16.52
CA LYS A 7 -9.16 -0.49 16.51
C LYS A 7 -8.20 0.57 17.05
N GLU A 8 -7.55 0.30 18.19
CA GLU A 8 -6.62 1.24 18.82
C GLU A 8 -5.41 1.56 17.92
N ILE A 9 -4.83 0.55 17.25
CA ILE A 9 -3.74 0.77 16.27
C ILE A 9 -4.23 1.58 15.08
N PHE A 10 -5.43 1.28 14.56
CA PHE A 10 -6.05 2.08 13.49
C PHE A 10 -6.24 3.54 13.90
N PHE A 11 -6.68 3.80 15.14
CA PHE A 11 -6.82 5.16 15.66
C PHE A 11 -5.48 5.88 15.78
N LEU A 12 -4.42 5.20 16.25
CA LEU A 12 -3.08 5.78 16.31
C LEU A 12 -2.55 6.12 14.91
N PHE A 13 -2.70 5.23 13.93
CA PHE A 13 -2.31 5.52 12.54
C PHE A 13 -3.13 6.67 11.92
N LEU A 14 -4.43 6.76 12.22
CA LEU A 14 -5.28 7.88 11.77
C LEU A 14 -4.88 9.20 12.43
N LEU A 15 -4.55 9.19 13.72
CA LEU A 15 -4.07 10.39 14.45
C LEU A 15 -2.70 10.83 13.92
N HIS A 16 -1.73 9.91 13.79
CA HIS A 16 -0.42 10.19 13.20
C HIS A 16 -0.53 10.68 11.74
N TYR A 17 -1.44 10.12 10.94
CA TYR A 17 -1.71 10.60 9.58
C TYR A 17 -2.23 12.04 9.59
N ASN A 18 -3.24 12.34 10.42
CA ASN A 18 -3.78 13.70 10.54
C ASN A 18 -2.73 14.73 11.03
N ASP A 19 -1.80 14.31 11.90
CA ASP A 19 -0.72 15.18 12.38
C ASP A 19 0.38 15.43 11.32
N THR A 20 0.64 14.46 10.44
CA THR A 20 1.61 14.62 9.33
C THR A 20 1.11 15.49 8.17
N CYS A 21 -0.20 15.78 8.08
CA CYS A 21 -0.77 16.67 7.05
C CYS A 21 -0.50 18.17 7.28
N LYS A 22 0.40 18.53 8.21
CA LYS A 22 0.77 19.92 8.52
C LYS A 22 2.21 20.29 8.14
N VAL A 23 2.74 19.93 6.97
CA VAL A 23 3.89 20.71 6.43
C VAL A 23 4.06 20.61 4.91
N ASN A 24 4.15 21.79 4.28
CA ASN A 24 4.65 22.15 2.94
C ASN A 24 3.64 22.32 1.78
N PRO A 25 3.09 23.55 1.60
CA PRO A 25 2.27 23.92 0.46
C PRO A 25 3.14 24.45 -0.69
N SER A 26 3.77 23.56 -1.47
CA SER A 26 4.32 23.94 -2.79
C SER A 26 4.82 22.75 -3.58
N PHE A 27 3.91 22.06 -4.29
CA PHE A 27 4.20 21.47 -5.60
C PHE A 27 2.89 21.38 -6.37
N THR A 28 2.79 22.11 -7.47
CA THR A 28 1.60 22.24 -8.31
C THR A 28 1.26 20.91 -8.98
N GLY A 29 0.11 20.31 -8.64
CA GLY A 29 -0.53 19.23 -9.39
C GLY A 29 -0.73 17.92 -8.62
N GLY A 30 -1.71 17.89 -7.70
CA GLY A 30 -2.29 16.68 -7.09
C GLY A 30 -1.33 15.82 -6.26
N GLU A 31 -1.43 15.88 -4.94
CA GLU A 31 -0.64 15.07 -4.00
C GLU A 31 -0.74 13.56 -4.31
N CYS A 32 0.25 12.99 -4.99
CA CYS A 32 0.35 11.55 -5.20
C CYS A 32 0.94 10.92 -3.93
N LYS A 33 0.12 10.16 -3.19
CA LYS A 33 0.58 9.50 -1.95
C LYS A 33 1.40 8.27 -2.29
N VAL A 34 2.67 8.28 -1.93
CA VAL A 34 3.62 7.19 -2.21
C VAL A 34 3.99 6.48 -0.90
N VAL A 35 4.01 5.15 -0.92
CA VAL A 35 4.42 4.31 0.21
C VAL A 35 5.41 3.23 -0.24
N LYS A 36 6.44 2.99 0.57
CA LYS A 36 7.43 1.93 0.35
C LYS A 36 7.21 0.82 1.36
N LEU A 37 7.05 -0.41 0.88
CA LEU A 37 6.63 -1.56 1.68
C LEU A 37 7.56 -2.75 1.45
N ASN A 38 7.69 -3.59 2.47
CA ASN A 38 8.30 -4.91 2.35
C ASN A 38 7.22 -5.98 2.53
N ILE A 39 6.84 -6.66 1.45
CA ILE A 39 5.75 -7.62 1.45
C ILE A 39 6.29 -8.97 1.92
N LEU A 40 5.78 -9.44 3.06
CA LEU A 40 6.08 -10.74 3.67
C LEU A 40 4.93 -11.74 3.53
N ASN A 41 3.74 -11.27 3.15
CA ASN A 41 2.57 -12.10 2.90
C ASN A 41 1.85 -11.64 1.62
N MET A 42 2.27 -12.22 0.49
CA MET A 42 1.73 -11.85 -0.83
C MET A 42 0.22 -12.04 -0.95
N LYS A 43 -0.36 -13.06 -0.30
CA LYS A 43 -1.81 -13.31 -0.35
C LYS A 43 -2.58 -12.17 0.31
N ASN A 44 -2.26 -11.85 1.56
CA ASN A 44 -2.93 -10.79 2.31
C ASN A 44 -2.72 -9.41 1.65
N PHE A 45 -1.53 -9.19 1.08
CA PHE A 45 -1.24 -7.99 0.31
C PHE A 45 -2.16 -7.85 -0.91
N LEU A 46 -2.28 -8.88 -1.75
CA LEU A 46 -3.11 -8.81 -2.94
C LEU A 46 -4.60 -8.75 -2.61
N ASP A 47 -5.06 -9.45 -1.57
CA ASP A 47 -6.43 -9.33 -1.06
C ASP A 47 -6.73 -7.88 -0.63
N THR A 48 -5.78 -7.22 0.04
CA THR A 48 -5.88 -5.80 0.43
C THR A 48 -5.92 -4.89 -0.79
N VAL A 49 -5.01 -5.08 -1.75
CA VAL A 49 -4.95 -4.31 -3.00
C VAL A 49 -6.25 -4.43 -3.79
N ASN A 50 -6.83 -5.63 -3.87
CA ASN A 50 -8.09 -5.88 -4.57
C ASN A 50 -9.32 -5.33 -3.84
N SER A 51 -9.19 -4.99 -2.56
CA SER A 51 -10.25 -4.28 -1.80
C SER A 51 -10.26 -2.77 -2.03
N CYS A 52 -9.21 -2.22 -2.66
CA CYS A 52 -9.12 -0.79 -2.97
C CYS A 52 -10.12 -0.41 -4.07
N SER A 53 -10.68 0.79 -3.95
CA SER A 53 -11.67 1.33 -4.89
C SER A 53 -11.05 1.93 -6.15
N GLY A 54 -9.84 2.48 -6.03
CA GLY A 54 -9.10 3.15 -7.08
C GLY A 54 -7.84 2.40 -7.51
N LYS A 55 -7.07 3.05 -8.38
CA LYS A 55 -5.80 2.49 -8.86
C LYS A 55 -4.80 2.38 -7.71
N VAL A 56 -4.06 1.29 -7.72
CA VAL A 56 -2.87 1.10 -6.88
C VAL A 56 -1.73 0.86 -7.85
N ASN A 57 -0.84 1.84 -8.00
CA ASN A 57 0.21 1.78 -9.00
C ASN A 57 1.53 1.36 -8.35
N MET A 58 2.18 0.34 -8.89
CA MET A 58 3.58 0.05 -8.58
C MET A 58 4.48 1.04 -9.34
N LEU A 59 5.40 1.67 -8.63
CA LEU A 59 6.48 2.46 -9.21
C LEU A 59 7.66 1.54 -9.54
N CYS A 60 7.92 1.38 -10.82
CA CYS A 60 9.03 0.57 -11.31
C CYS A 60 10.34 1.39 -11.28
N PRO A 61 11.51 0.73 -11.19
CA PRO A 61 12.80 1.43 -11.21
C PRO A 61 13.04 2.25 -12.47
N ASP A 62 12.38 1.91 -13.59
CA ASP A 62 12.42 2.64 -14.86
C ASP A 62 11.50 3.87 -14.89
N GLY A 63 10.85 4.20 -13.77
CA GLY A 63 9.92 5.32 -13.63
C GLY A 63 8.50 5.03 -14.13
N LYS A 64 8.23 3.83 -14.68
CA LYS A 64 6.88 3.46 -15.13
C LYS A 64 5.96 3.15 -13.95
N LYS A 65 4.68 3.45 -14.16
CA LYS A 65 3.59 3.12 -13.24
C LYS A 65 2.80 1.95 -13.80
N GLN A 66 2.60 0.91 -12.99
CA GLN A 66 1.77 -0.24 -13.36
C GLN A 66 0.69 -0.45 -12.33
N ASN A 67 -0.58 -0.38 -12.74
CA ASN A 67 -1.69 -0.70 -11.85
C ASN A 67 -1.62 -2.17 -11.45
N ILE A 68 -1.87 -2.45 -10.17
CA ILE A 68 -1.93 -3.81 -9.63
C ILE A 68 -3.33 -4.18 -9.15
N ASN A 69 -4.22 -3.23 -8.89
CA ASN A 69 -5.59 -3.51 -8.42
C ASN A 69 -6.41 -4.18 -9.54
N GLY A 70 -6.85 -5.42 -9.31
CA GLY A 70 -7.62 -6.23 -10.26
C GLY A 70 -6.83 -6.76 -11.46
N GLU A 71 -5.53 -6.51 -11.55
CA GLU A 71 -4.72 -6.84 -12.73
C GLU A 71 -4.05 -8.22 -12.61
N GLU A 72 -4.80 -9.29 -12.90
CA GLU A 72 -4.37 -10.69 -12.69
C GLU A 72 -3.01 -11.03 -13.30
N LYS A 73 -2.71 -10.53 -14.51
CA LYS A 73 -1.42 -10.79 -15.18
C LYS A 73 -0.25 -10.19 -14.39
N ILE A 74 -0.43 -8.98 -13.87
CA ILE A 74 0.60 -8.28 -13.09
C ILE A 74 0.71 -8.94 -11.71
N GLN A 75 -0.40 -9.29 -11.08
CA GLN A 75 -0.42 -10.03 -9.81
C GLN A 75 0.23 -11.41 -9.92
N GLY A 76 0.03 -12.12 -11.03
CA GLY A 76 0.72 -13.39 -11.31
C GLY A 76 2.23 -13.22 -11.47
N SER A 77 2.69 -12.12 -12.08
CA SER A 77 4.12 -11.78 -12.14
C SER A 77 4.69 -11.48 -10.75
N LEU A 78 3.95 -10.73 -9.93
CA LEU A 78 4.33 -10.44 -8.54
C LEU A 78 4.48 -11.71 -7.70
N TRP A 79 3.55 -12.66 -7.82
CA TRP A 79 3.65 -13.96 -7.15
C TRP A 79 4.93 -14.71 -7.51
N ARG A 80 5.29 -14.75 -8.81
CA ARG A 80 6.53 -15.39 -9.26
C ARG A 80 7.75 -14.69 -8.69
N GLN A 81 7.81 -13.35 -8.74
CA GLN A 81 8.91 -12.58 -8.18
C GLN A 81 9.05 -12.80 -6.67
N TYR A 82 7.94 -12.80 -5.94
CA TYR A 82 7.92 -13.04 -4.50
C TYR A 82 8.44 -14.44 -4.14
N SER A 83 7.99 -15.47 -4.87
CA SER A 83 8.47 -16.84 -4.69
C SER A 83 9.99 -16.96 -4.97
N GLN A 84 10.47 -16.31 -6.04
CA GLN A 84 11.89 -16.26 -6.39
C GLN A 84 12.74 -15.52 -5.35
N ASN A 85 12.18 -14.48 -4.72
CA ASN A 85 12.86 -13.66 -3.71
C ASN A 85 12.68 -14.18 -2.27
N LYS A 86 12.61 -15.51 -2.10
CA LYS A 86 12.50 -16.18 -0.79
C LYS A 86 11.31 -15.68 0.04
N ASN A 87 10.16 -15.48 -0.61
CA ASN A 87 8.92 -15.00 0.00
C ASN A 87 9.06 -13.59 0.62
N CYS A 88 9.83 -12.71 -0.03
CA CYS A 88 9.98 -11.32 0.36
C CYS A 88 10.02 -10.44 -0.88
N LEU A 89 9.22 -9.39 -0.94
CA LEU A 89 9.24 -8.47 -2.08
C LEU A 89 9.11 -7.01 -1.64
N ARG A 90 10.09 -6.18 -2.02
CA ARG A 90 10.06 -4.75 -1.74
C ARG A 90 9.40 -4.01 -2.90
N LEU A 91 8.33 -3.27 -2.59
CA LEU A 91 7.57 -2.50 -3.57
C LEU A 91 7.47 -1.04 -3.16
N VAL A 92 7.34 -0.16 -4.15
CA VAL A 92 6.96 1.24 -3.97
C VAL A 92 5.62 1.42 -4.67
N LEU A 93 4.63 1.92 -3.95
CA LEU A 93 3.26 2.10 -4.44
C LEU A 93 2.89 3.57 -4.45
N GLU A 94 2.23 4.00 -5.52
CA GLU A 94 1.46 5.23 -5.57
C GLU A 94 -0.02 4.89 -5.46
N VAL A 95 -0.69 5.52 -4.50
CA VAL A 95 -2.11 5.30 -4.21
C VAL A 95 -2.82 6.65 -4.22
N PRO A 96 -3.44 7.04 -5.35
CA PRO A 96 -4.06 8.36 -5.49
C PRO A 96 -5.26 8.55 -4.55
N ASN A 97 -6.01 7.47 -4.27
CA ASN A 97 -7.18 7.54 -3.41
C ASN A 97 -6.76 7.56 -1.94
N PRO A 98 -7.21 8.55 -1.14
CA PRO A 98 -6.80 8.71 0.25
C PRO A 98 -7.27 7.57 1.16
N THR A 99 -8.46 7.02 0.91
CA THR A 99 -9.03 5.90 1.67
C THR A 99 -8.26 4.62 1.39
N ASP A 100 -7.99 4.33 0.12
CA ASP A 100 -7.20 3.16 -0.30
C ASP A 100 -5.77 3.22 0.25
N TYR A 101 -5.18 4.41 0.28
CA TYR A 101 -3.86 4.64 0.89
C TYR A 101 -3.87 4.22 2.37
N MET A 102 -4.90 4.62 3.11
CA MET A 102 -5.03 4.24 4.52
C MET A 102 -5.22 2.73 4.69
N ILE A 103 -6.02 2.08 3.84
CA ILE A 103 -6.20 0.62 3.85
C ILE A 103 -4.84 -0.09 3.69
N ILE A 104 -4.01 0.34 2.73
CA ILE A 104 -2.69 -0.23 2.46
C ILE A 104 -1.72 0.01 3.63
N VAL A 105 -1.70 1.22 4.19
CA VAL A 105 -0.85 1.55 5.35
C VAL A 105 -1.27 0.74 6.58
N SER A 106 -2.57 0.60 6.84
CA SER A 106 -3.09 -0.18 7.96
C SER A 106 -2.84 -1.68 7.81
N TYR A 107 -2.87 -2.22 6.59
CA TYR A 107 -2.40 -3.57 6.30
C TYR A 107 -0.93 -3.73 6.73
N TYR A 108 -0.05 -2.83 6.27
CA TYR A 108 1.37 -2.95 6.55
C TYR A 108 1.71 -2.80 8.04
N ALA A 109 1.04 -1.89 8.73
CA ALA A 109 1.17 -1.71 10.16
C ALA A 109 0.79 -2.94 11.00
N GLY A 110 -0.12 -3.78 10.49
CA GLY A 110 -0.60 -4.98 11.18
C GLY A 110 0.06 -6.29 10.76
N ASP A 111 0.78 -6.30 9.63
CA ASP A 111 1.46 -7.46 9.05
C ASP A 111 2.97 -7.49 9.39
N CYS A 112 3.47 -6.48 10.11
CA CYS A 112 4.87 -6.27 10.44
C CYS A 112 5.18 -6.43 11.94
#